data_AF-A0A5S3SAW7-F1
#
_entry.id   AF-A0A5S3SAW7-F1
#
_cell.length_a   1.000
_cell.length_b   1.000
_cell.length_c   1.000
_cell.angle_alpha   90.00
_cell.angle_beta   90.00
_cell.angle_gamma   90.00
#
_symmetry.space_group_name_H-M   'P 1'
#
loop_
_entity.id
_entity.type
_entity.pdbx_description
1 polymer ?
#
loop_
_entity_poly.entity_id
_entity_poly.type
_entity_poly.pdbx_seq_one_letter_code
_entity_poly.pdbx_strand_id
1 'polypeptide(L)'
;LAKIFCIDVCAYAVMSNHTHLVLYVDDKKANRLNDKAIVIRWHKLCKGTALTQKYIQGEKLSKAELIFFNQTVKEYRERLSSISWFMRLLNEDIARRANKEDNCTGRFWEGRFRSQALLDEAALVACMAYVDLNPIRAKMANTPEESDHTSAQLRLTCAMEGKQPKQLLRFAGMPRQIMPKGLPFELKSYLELVELTGRCIREDKRGYIKSTHIPYLE
;
A
#
# COMPACT_ATOMS: atom_id res chain seq x y z
N LEU A 1 5.62 1.84 -6.89
CA LEU A 1 4.77 0.68 -7.23
C LEU A 1 3.26 0.99 -7.26
N ALA A 2 2.65 1.42 -6.14
CA ALA A 2 1.18 1.66 -6.04
C ALA A 2 0.58 2.59 -7.12
N LYS A 3 1.29 3.66 -7.51
CA LYS A 3 0.84 4.55 -8.61
C LYS A 3 0.64 3.83 -9.95
N ILE A 4 1.42 2.78 -10.20
CA ILE A 4 1.39 1.99 -11.44
C ILE A 4 0.29 0.92 -11.37
N PHE A 5 0.15 0.25 -10.23
CA PHE A 5 -0.92 -0.71 -9.98
C PHE A 5 -2.30 -0.02 -9.86
N CYS A 6 -3.34 -0.85 -9.90
CA CYS A 6 -4.69 -0.50 -9.45
C CYS A 6 -4.86 -0.90 -7.99
N ILE A 7 -3.87 -0.57 -7.16
CA ILE A 7 -3.83 -0.85 -5.74
C ILE A 7 -3.39 0.43 -5.02
N ASP A 8 -4.15 0.85 -4.02
CA ASP A 8 -3.80 1.97 -3.15
C ASP A 8 -3.29 1.45 -1.80
N VAL A 9 -2.44 2.22 -1.15
CA VAL A 9 -1.89 1.89 0.18
C VAL A 9 -2.73 2.61 1.23
N CYS A 10 -3.44 1.86 2.07
CA CYS A 10 -4.21 2.40 3.17
C CYS A 10 -3.33 2.65 4.40
N ALA A 11 -2.45 1.73 4.74
CA ALA A 11 -1.50 1.89 5.84
C ALA A 11 -0.25 1.04 5.61
N TYR A 12 0.87 1.42 6.23
CA TYR A 12 2.09 0.63 6.24
C TYR A 12 2.94 0.90 7.49
N ALA A 13 3.74 -0.09 7.87
CA ALA A 13 4.84 0.07 8.82
C ALA A 13 6.02 -0.77 8.38
N VAL A 14 7.20 -0.16 8.30
CA VAL A 14 8.46 -0.85 8.02
C VAL A 14 9.16 -1.12 9.35
N MET A 15 9.28 -2.40 9.71
CA MET A 15 9.98 -2.85 10.91
C MET A 15 11.41 -3.26 10.54
N SER A 16 12.25 -3.50 11.54
CA SER A 16 13.65 -3.92 11.32
C SER A 16 13.77 -5.30 10.64
N ASN A 17 12.76 -6.15 10.74
CA ASN A 17 12.79 -7.53 10.23
C ASN A 17 11.56 -7.94 9.41
N HIS A 18 10.54 -7.09 9.27
CA HIS A 18 9.36 -7.35 8.44
C HIS A 18 8.65 -6.06 8.05
N THR A 19 7.63 -6.15 7.20
CA THR A 19 6.76 -5.01 6.86
C THR A 19 5.31 -5.41 7.02
N HIS A 20 4.49 -4.43 7.40
CA HIS A 20 3.04 -4.55 7.43
C HIS A 20 2.42 -3.59 6.41
N LEU A 21 1.40 -4.06 5.68
CA LEU A 21 0.69 -3.30 4.67
C LEU A 21 -0.81 -3.52 4.80
N VAL A 22 -1.58 -2.44 4.65
CA VAL A 22 -3.03 -2.48 4.39
C VAL A 22 -3.23 -1.92 2.99
N LEU A 23 -3.80 -2.73 2.10
CA LEU A 23 -3.93 -2.41 0.67
C LEU A 23 -5.41 -2.39 0.28
N TYR A 24 -5.76 -1.47 -0.61
CA TYR A 24 -7.05 -1.42 -1.28
C TYR A 24 -6.88 -1.81 -2.75
N VAL A 25 -7.52 -2.90 -3.16
CA VAL A 25 -7.55 -3.33 -4.56
C VAL A 25 -8.68 -2.60 -5.29
N ASP A 26 -8.33 -1.78 -6.28
CA ASP A 26 -9.28 -0.97 -7.05
C ASP A 26 -9.61 -1.65 -8.39
N ASP A 27 -10.39 -2.73 -8.32
CA ASP A 27 -10.85 -3.45 -9.51
C ASP A 27 -11.71 -2.56 -10.42
N LYS A 28 -12.42 -1.58 -9.85
CA LYS A 28 -13.20 -0.59 -10.62
C LYS A 28 -12.27 0.25 -11.52
N LYS A 29 -11.13 0.70 -11.00
CA LYS A 29 -10.10 1.38 -11.81
C LYS A 29 -9.48 0.41 -12.80
N ALA A 30 -9.15 -0.82 -12.40
CA ALA A 30 -8.60 -1.80 -13.32
C ALA A 30 -9.52 -2.03 -14.52
N ASN A 31 -10.84 -2.13 -14.32
CA ASN A 31 -11.83 -2.31 -15.37
C ASN A 31 -12.10 -1.06 -16.22
N ARG A 32 -11.99 0.15 -15.64
CA ARG A 32 -12.17 1.41 -16.36
C ARG A 32 -11.03 1.75 -17.33
N LEU A 33 -9.82 1.25 -17.08
CA LEU A 33 -8.66 1.56 -17.93
C LEU A 33 -8.83 0.95 -19.33
N ASN A 34 -8.40 1.66 -20.37
CA ASN A 34 -8.30 1.10 -21.70
C ASN A 34 -7.01 0.27 -21.86
N ASP A 35 -6.94 -0.52 -22.93
CA ASP A 35 -5.84 -1.46 -23.16
C ASP A 35 -4.49 -0.76 -23.27
N LYS A 36 -4.43 0.39 -23.94
CA LYS A 36 -3.23 1.24 -23.99
C LYS A 36 -2.74 1.63 -22.60
N ALA A 37 -3.65 2.03 -21.70
CA ALA A 37 -3.29 2.40 -20.34
C ALA A 37 -2.82 1.19 -19.51
N ILE A 38 -3.40 0.01 -19.72
CA ILE A 38 -2.93 -1.25 -19.10
C ILE A 38 -1.51 -1.59 -19.55
N VAL A 39 -1.25 -1.56 -20.86
CA VAL A 39 0.07 -1.88 -21.43
C VAL A 39 1.12 -0.87 -20.95
N ILE A 40 0.84 0.44 -21.01
CA ILE A 40 1.77 1.48 -20.52
C ILE A 40 2.09 1.28 -19.04
N ARG A 41 1.09 0.96 -18.21
CA ARG A 41 1.32 0.70 -16.78
C ARG A 41 2.22 -0.51 -16.59
N TRP A 42 1.95 -1.62 -17.27
CA TRP A 42 2.78 -2.82 -17.17
C TRP A 42 4.22 -2.57 -17.64
N HIS A 43 4.39 -1.84 -18.74
CA HIS A 43 5.70 -1.50 -19.32
C HIS A 43 6.59 -0.65 -18.40
N LYS A 44 6.01 0.07 -17.45
CA LYS A 44 6.79 0.79 -16.41
C LYS A 44 7.48 -0.14 -15.41
N LEU A 45 7.11 -1.42 -15.37
CA LEU A 45 7.60 -2.40 -14.39
C LEU A 45 8.31 -3.56 -15.07
N CYS A 46 7.85 -3.96 -16.24
CA CYS A 46 8.32 -5.13 -16.97
C CYS A 46 8.47 -4.80 -18.44
N LYS A 47 9.38 -5.46 -19.17
CA LYS A 47 9.64 -5.19 -20.58
C LYS A 47 8.43 -5.44 -21.51
N GLY A 48 7.42 -6.19 -21.07
CA GLY A 48 6.29 -6.59 -21.91
C GLY A 48 6.64 -7.65 -22.95
N THR A 49 5.72 -7.92 -23.88
CA THR A 49 5.93 -8.82 -25.04
C THR A 49 6.15 -8.01 -26.32
N ALA A 50 6.69 -8.64 -27.36
CA ALA A 50 6.86 -8.03 -28.69
C ALA A 50 5.54 -7.44 -29.23
N LEU A 51 4.41 -8.14 -29.07
CA LEU A 51 3.10 -7.65 -29.51
C LEU A 51 2.68 -6.38 -28.76
N THR A 52 2.88 -6.34 -27.44
CA THR A 52 2.55 -5.16 -26.65
C THR A 52 3.45 -3.98 -26.97
N GLN A 53 4.71 -4.21 -27.38
CA GLN A 53 5.63 -3.18 -27.83
C GLN A 53 5.21 -2.61 -29.19
N LYS A 54 4.95 -3.47 -30.18
CA LYS A 54 4.38 -3.07 -31.48
C LYS A 54 3.13 -2.20 -31.32
N TYR A 55 2.21 -2.62 -30.45
CA TYR A 55 0.98 -1.88 -30.17
C TYR A 55 1.25 -0.46 -29.63
N ILE A 56 2.21 -0.31 -28.70
CA ILE A 56 2.56 1.01 -28.14
C ILE A 56 3.25 1.91 -29.16
N GLN A 57 4.01 1.32 -30.09
CA GLN A 57 4.64 2.01 -31.22
C GLN A 57 3.65 2.43 -32.31
N GLY A 58 2.38 2.02 -32.21
CA GLY A 58 1.34 2.36 -33.17
C GLY A 58 1.33 1.48 -34.42
N GLU A 59 2.08 0.38 -34.41
CA GLU A 59 2.08 -0.60 -35.50
C GLU A 59 0.72 -1.33 -35.57
N LYS A 60 0.32 -1.70 -36.79
CA LYS A 60 -0.90 -2.49 -37.00
C LYS A 60 -0.65 -3.95 -36.66
N LEU A 61 -1.48 -4.51 -35.77
CA LEU A 61 -1.50 -5.94 -35.49
C LEU A 61 -2.40 -6.66 -36.49
N SER A 62 -1.96 -7.81 -36.99
CA SER A 62 -2.81 -8.72 -37.76
C SER A 62 -3.95 -9.28 -36.89
N LYS A 63 -4.97 -9.89 -37.53
CA LYS A 63 -6.10 -10.51 -36.82
C LYS A 63 -5.65 -11.58 -35.82
N ALA A 64 -4.64 -12.39 -36.19
CA ALA A 64 -4.09 -13.41 -35.30
C ALA A 64 -3.30 -12.79 -34.14
N GLU A 65 -2.44 -11.80 -34.41
CA GLU A 65 -1.70 -11.09 -33.36
C GLU A 65 -2.63 -10.38 -32.38
N LEU A 66 -3.76 -9.84 -32.85
CA LEU A 66 -4.74 -9.17 -32.01
C LEU A 66 -5.36 -10.11 -30.97
N ILE A 67 -5.57 -11.39 -31.29
CA ILE A 67 -6.08 -12.40 -30.35
C ILE A 67 -5.10 -12.57 -29.18
N PHE A 68 -3.82 -12.80 -29.48
CA PHE A 68 -2.77 -12.95 -28.46
C PHE A 68 -2.52 -11.66 -27.68
N PHE A 69 -2.61 -10.51 -28.35
CA PHE A 69 -2.51 -9.21 -27.71
C PHE A 69 -3.63 -9.03 -26.68
N ASN A 70 -4.87 -9.27 -27.05
CA ASN A 70 -6.02 -9.12 -26.15
C ASN A 70 -5.92 -10.06 -24.94
N GLN A 71 -5.47 -11.30 -25.13
CA GLN A 71 -5.21 -12.22 -24.02
C GLN A 71 -4.10 -11.69 -23.09
N THR A 72 -3.01 -11.17 -23.65
CA THR A 72 -1.90 -10.57 -22.89
C THR A 72 -2.37 -9.35 -22.08
N VAL A 73 -3.19 -8.48 -22.68
CA VAL A 73 -3.72 -7.29 -22.01
C VAL A 73 -4.66 -7.67 -20.88
N LYS A 74 -5.52 -8.67 -21.08
CA LYS A 74 -6.38 -9.20 -20.01
C LYS A 74 -5.56 -9.69 -18.83
N GLU A 75 -4.51 -10.47 -19.10
CA GLU A 75 -3.59 -10.92 -18.06
C GLU A 75 -2.92 -9.74 -17.34
N TYR A 76 -2.40 -8.75 -18.07
CA TYR A 76 -1.78 -7.57 -17.44
C TYR A 76 -2.75 -6.80 -16.57
N ARG A 77 -4.03 -6.71 -16.97
CA ARG A 77 -5.09 -6.07 -16.19
C ARG A 77 -5.31 -6.80 -14.86
N GLU A 78 -5.43 -8.12 -14.88
CA GLU A 78 -5.56 -8.96 -13.68
C GLU A 78 -4.32 -8.84 -12.78
N ARG A 79 -3.12 -8.85 -13.36
CA ARG A 79 -1.87 -8.69 -12.61
C ARG A 79 -1.78 -7.32 -11.94
N LEU A 80 -2.21 -6.25 -12.61
CA LEU A 80 -2.18 -4.87 -12.06
C LEU A 80 -3.17 -4.64 -10.91
N SER A 81 -4.15 -5.52 -10.68
CA SER A 81 -5.00 -5.52 -9.48
C SER A 81 -4.71 -6.69 -8.53
N SER A 82 -3.64 -7.46 -8.75
CA SER A 82 -3.30 -8.60 -7.91
C SER A 82 -2.34 -8.22 -6.78
N ILE A 83 -2.74 -8.48 -5.52
CA ILE A 83 -1.87 -8.33 -4.33
C ILE A 83 -0.62 -9.21 -4.48
N SER A 84 -0.76 -10.43 -5.00
CA SER A 84 0.38 -11.35 -5.18
C SER A 84 1.43 -10.79 -6.15
N TRP A 85 1.00 -10.18 -7.25
CA TRP A 85 1.92 -9.52 -8.19
C TRP A 85 2.52 -8.24 -7.63
N PHE A 86 1.73 -7.48 -6.86
CA PHE A 86 2.24 -6.31 -6.14
C PHE A 86 3.34 -6.70 -5.16
N MET A 87 3.09 -7.68 -4.30
CA MET A 87 4.07 -8.16 -3.31
C MET A 87 5.28 -8.79 -3.97
N ARG A 88 5.10 -9.52 -5.08
CA ARG A 88 6.23 -10.08 -5.85
C ARG A 88 7.19 -8.98 -6.30
N LEU A 89 6.68 -7.95 -6.98
CA LEU A 89 7.53 -6.88 -7.50
C LEU A 89 8.13 -6.01 -6.39
N LEU A 90 7.39 -5.78 -5.30
CA LEU A 90 7.90 -5.08 -4.12
C LEU A 90 9.07 -5.84 -3.48
N ASN A 91 8.85 -7.12 -3.20
CA ASN A 91 9.82 -7.94 -2.47
C ASN A 91 11.06 -8.23 -3.31
N GLU A 92 10.91 -8.45 -4.62
CA GLU A 92 12.03 -8.66 -5.53
C GLU A 92 12.95 -7.44 -5.59
N ASP A 93 12.39 -6.22 -5.72
CA ASP A 93 13.18 -4.98 -5.78
C ASP A 93 13.98 -4.78 -4.49
N ILE A 94 13.34 -4.94 -3.33
CA ILE A 94 13.99 -4.82 -2.02
C ILE A 94 15.09 -5.88 -1.87
N ALA A 95 14.81 -7.14 -2.19
CA ALA A 95 15.78 -8.23 -2.05
C ALA A 95 17.01 -8.01 -2.94
N ARG A 96 16.82 -7.56 -4.19
CA ARG A 96 17.92 -7.27 -5.11
C ARG A 96 18.78 -6.11 -4.62
N ARG A 97 18.13 -5.07 -4.07
CA ARG A 97 18.84 -3.91 -3.52
C ARG A 97 19.64 -4.25 -2.27
N ALA A 98 19.03 -4.95 -1.32
CA ALA A 98 19.70 -5.37 -0.09
C ALA A 98 20.88 -6.30 -0.38
N ASN A 99 20.70 -7.32 -1.21
CA ASN A 99 21.80 -8.20 -1.62
C ASN A 99 22.94 -7.44 -2.30
N LYS A 100 22.62 -6.43 -3.12
CA LYS A 100 23.63 -5.58 -3.76
C LYS A 100 24.37 -4.71 -2.75
N GLU A 101 23.65 -4.13 -1.79
CA GLU A 101 24.22 -3.30 -0.72
C GLU A 101 25.18 -4.10 0.17
N ASP A 102 24.80 -5.33 0.51
CA ASP A 102 25.58 -6.24 1.34
C ASP A 102 26.63 -7.05 0.56
N ASN A 103 26.76 -6.82 -0.75
CA ASN A 103 27.61 -7.58 -1.67
C ASN A 103 27.44 -9.10 -1.56
N CYS A 104 26.20 -9.56 -1.35
CA CYS A 104 25.87 -10.96 -1.17
C CYS A 104 24.87 -11.46 -2.24
N THR A 105 24.61 -12.77 -2.22
CA THR A 105 23.58 -13.38 -3.06
C THR A 105 22.73 -14.31 -2.21
N GLY A 106 21.52 -14.60 -2.66
CA GLY A 106 20.63 -15.53 -1.99
C GLY A 106 19.31 -14.89 -1.57
N ARG A 107 18.67 -15.53 -0.59
CA ARG A 107 17.30 -15.25 -0.20
C ARG A 107 17.25 -14.18 0.88
N PHE A 108 16.61 -13.05 0.58
CA PHE A 108 16.39 -11.97 1.55
C PHE A 108 15.15 -12.20 2.44
N TRP A 109 14.03 -12.64 1.85
CA TRP A 109 12.77 -12.84 2.58
C TRP A 109 12.54 -14.30 3.00
N GLU A 110 12.15 -14.53 4.26
CA GLU A 110 11.98 -15.86 4.87
C GLU A 110 10.89 -16.74 4.22
N GLY A 111 9.87 -16.15 3.56
CA GLY A 111 8.66 -16.90 3.19
C GLY A 111 7.74 -16.23 2.16
N ARG A 112 6.57 -16.86 1.98
CA ARG A 112 5.41 -16.21 1.35
C ARG A 112 4.84 -15.17 2.32
N PHE A 113 4.27 -14.09 1.79
CA PHE A 113 3.53 -13.15 2.61
C PHE A 113 2.22 -13.78 3.13
N ARG A 114 1.73 -13.29 4.27
CA ARG A 114 0.39 -13.61 4.78
C ARG A 114 -0.57 -12.49 4.38
N SER A 115 -1.80 -12.85 4.05
CA SER A 115 -2.84 -11.89 3.66
C SER A 115 -4.17 -12.31 4.25
N GLN A 116 -4.89 -11.33 4.79
CA GLN A 116 -6.22 -11.49 5.36
C GLN A 116 -7.14 -10.43 4.75
N ALA A 117 -8.29 -10.86 4.24
CA ALA A 117 -9.29 -9.93 3.74
C ALA A 117 -9.96 -9.19 4.91
N LEU A 118 -10.10 -7.87 4.77
CA LEU A 118 -10.82 -7.00 5.70
C LEU A 118 -12.19 -6.74 5.08
N LEU A 119 -13.25 -7.23 5.72
CA LEU A 119 -14.59 -7.32 5.12
C LEU A 119 -15.52 -6.16 5.51
N ASP A 120 -15.13 -5.35 6.50
CA ASP A 120 -15.89 -4.20 6.97
C ASP A 120 -14.98 -3.04 7.40
N GLU A 121 -15.59 -1.88 7.64
CA GLU A 121 -14.89 -0.64 7.99
C GLU A 121 -14.22 -0.71 9.37
N ALA A 122 -14.79 -1.47 10.30
CA ALA A 122 -14.23 -1.65 11.64
C ALA A 122 -12.95 -2.49 11.58
N ALA A 123 -12.97 -3.59 10.83
CA ALA A 123 -11.80 -4.41 10.56
C ALA A 123 -10.72 -3.62 9.80
N LEU A 124 -11.12 -2.77 8.85
CA LEU A 124 -10.20 -1.87 8.15
C LEU A 124 -9.51 -0.90 9.12
N VAL A 125 -10.28 -0.15 9.90
CA VAL A 125 -9.72 0.88 10.79
C VAL A 125 -8.88 0.26 11.92
N ALA A 126 -9.32 -0.87 12.47
CA ALA A 126 -8.58 -1.60 13.50
C ALA A 126 -7.27 -2.18 12.95
N CYS A 127 -7.27 -2.73 11.74
CA CYS A 127 -6.06 -3.25 11.10
C CYS A 127 -5.09 -2.11 10.78
N MET A 128 -5.58 -0.98 10.27
CA MET A 128 -4.73 0.20 10.03
C MET A 128 -4.08 0.71 11.32
N ALA A 129 -4.85 0.87 12.41
CA ALA A 129 -4.33 1.27 13.71
C ALA A 129 -3.33 0.25 14.27
N TYR A 130 -3.61 -1.05 14.12
CA TYR A 130 -2.66 -2.11 14.45
C TYR A 130 -1.34 -1.91 13.72
N VAL A 131 -1.37 -1.74 12.39
CA VAL A 131 -0.17 -1.55 11.56
C VAL A 131 0.62 -0.32 12.01
N ASP A 132 -0.04 0.83 12.13
CA ASP A 132 0.60 2.09 12.52
C ASP A 132 1.19 2.04 13.95
N LEU A 133 0.62 1.23 14.85
CA LEU A 133 1.13 1.06 16.21
C LEU A 133 2.22 -0.01 16.37
N ASN A 134 2.54 -0.80 15.33
CA ASN A 134 3.51 -1.89 15.45
C ASN A 134 4.89 -1.43 15.98
N PRO A 135 5.49 -0.33 15.49
CA PRO A 135 6.76 0.16 16.03
C PRO A 135 6.69 0.48 17.53
N ILE A 136 5.59 1.09 17.98
CA ILE A 136 5.38 1.41 19.40
C ILE A 136 5.26 0.12 20.21
N ARG A 137 4.43 -0.83 19.75
CA ARG A 137 4.25 -2.12 20.44
C ARG A 137 5.54 -2.94 20.52
N ALA A 138 6.44 -2.77 19.55
CA ALA A 138 7.75 -3.41 19.52
C ALA A 138 8.83 -2.67 20.33
N LYS A 139 8.53 -1.51 20.94
CA LYS A 139 9.50 -0.58 21.56
C LYS A 139 10.56 -0.03 20.59
N MET A 140 10.21 0.12 19.32
CA MET A 140 11.07 0.78 18.31
C MET A 140 10.89 2.30 18.30
N ALA A 141 9.73 2.80 18.74
CA ALA A 141 9.42 4.22 18.90
C ALA A 141 8.54 4.42 20.14
N ASN A 142 8.54 5.61 20.73
CA ASN A 142 7.65 5.90 21.86
C ASN A 142 6.28 6.40 21.40
N THR A 143 6.23 7.07 20.25
CA THR A 143 5.02 7.70 19.70
C THR A 143 4.91 7.47 18.19
N PRO A 144 3.72 7.65 17.59
CA PRO A 144 3.53 7.59 16.14
C PRO A 144 4.39 8.59 15.35
N GLU A 145 4.71 9.74 15.92
CA GLU A 145 5.51 10.80 15.29
C GLU A 145 7.00 10.46 15.24
N GLU A 146 7.48 9.75 16.26
CA GLU A 146 8.84 9.18 16.30
C GLU A 146 8.96 7.87 15.52
N SER A 147 7.84 7.34 14.99
CA SER A 147 7.84 6.05 14.30
C SER A 147 8.18 6.19 12.82
N ASP A 148 9.48 6.23 12.54
CA ASP A 148 10.01 6.34 11.18
C ASP A 148 9.46 5.27 10.25
N HIS A 149 9.24 5.67 8.99
CA HIS A 149 8.78 4.78 7.91
C HIS A 149 7.42 4.12 8.20
N THR A 150 6.49 4.88 8.78
CA THR A 150 5.08 4.48 8.96
C THR A 150 4.11 5.39 8.22
N SER A 151 2.90 4.89 7.96
CA SER A 151 1.82 5.73 7.45
C SER A 151 1.32 6.75 8.49
N ALA A 152 1.32 6.42 9.79
CA ALA A 152 0.93 7.34 10.84
C ALA A 152 1.85 8.56 10.90
N GLN A 153 3.17 8.36 10.94
CA GLN A 153 4.13 9.46 10.92
C GLN A 153 3.91 10.35 9.68
N LEU A 154 3.81 9.74 8.49
CA LEU A 154 3.61 10.48 7.25
C LEU A 154 2.30 11.29 7.25
N ARG A 155 1.23 10.73 7.84
CA ARG A 155 -0.06 11.44 8.00
C ARG A 155 0.07 12.63 8.94
N LEU A 156 0.73 12.43 10.09
CA LEU A 156 0.94 13.47 11.10
C LEU A 156 1.74 14.63 10.52
N THR A 157 2.85 14.35 9.84
CA THR A 157 3.66 15.37 9.16
C THR A 157 2.84 16.18 8.13
N CYS A 158 2.06 15.50 7.28
CA CYS A 158 1.22 16.21 6.30
C CYS A 158 0.08 17.01 6.95
N ALA A 159 -0.50 16.50 8.03
CA ALA A 159 -1.60 17.14 8.72
C ALA A 159 -1.17 18.43 9.44
N MET A 160 0.09 18.55 9.86
CA MET A 160 0.67 19.83 10.35
C MET A 160 0.62 20.94 9.29
N GLU A 161 0.63 20.59 7.99
CA GLU A 161 0.45 21.53 6.89
C GLU A 161 -1.01 21.65 6.42
N GLY A 162 -1.98 21.08 7.14
CA GLY A 162 -3.39 21.00 6.73
C GLY A 162 -3.63 20.13 5.50
N LYS A 163 -2.76 19.15 5.23
CA LYS A 163 -2.79 18.31 4.03
C LYS A 163 -2.90 16.82 4.38
N GLN A 164 -3.23 16.02 3.36
CA GLN A 164 -3.12 14.56 3.41
C GLN A 164 -2.02 14.07 2.45
N PRO A 165 -1.30 12.99 2.78
CA PRO A 165 -0.25 12.46 1.92
C PRO A 165 -0.81 11.92 0.60
N LYS A 166 -0.18 12.28 -0.52
CA LYS A 166 -0.59 11.86 -1.88
C LYS A 166 -0.28 10.38 -2.17
N GLN A 167 0.60 9.77 -1.38
CA GLN A 167 1.08 8.41 -1.52
C GLN A 167 0.13 7.38 -0.90
N LEU A 168 -0.71 7.80 0.05
CA LEU A 168 -1.67 6.96 0.73
C LEU A 168 -3.09 7.19 0.20
N LEU A 169 -3.96 6.21 0.40
CA LEU A 169 -5.39 6.40 0.19
C LEU A 169 -5.88 7.48 1.16
N ARG A 170 -6.47 8.53 0.61
CA ARG A 170 -6.98 9.67 1.39
C ARG A 170 -8.17 9.27 2.25
N PHE A 171 -8.34 9.95 3.36
CA PHE A 171 -9.57 9.98 4.14
C PHE A 171 -10.62 10.79 3.39
N ALA A 172 -11.73 10.14 3.06
CA ALA A 172 -12.89 10.74 2.41
C ALA A 172 -13.87 11.36 3.42
N GLY A 173 -13.66 11.13 4.73
CA GLY A 173 -14.55 11.57 5.80
C GLY A 173 -15.73 10.62 5.99
N MET A 174 -16.76 11.10 6.70
CA MET A 174 -17.94 10.30 7.03
C MET A 174 -18.69 9.78 5.79
N PRO A 175 -19.22 8.54 5.83
CA PRO A 175 -20.06 7.99 4.76
C PRO A 175 -21.24 8.90 4.38
N ARG A 176 -21.44 9.09 3.08
CA ARG A 176 -22.53 9.90 2.48
C ARG A 176 -23.01 9.23 1.19
N GLN A 177 -24.21 9.58 0.72
CA GLN A 177 -24.81 9.01 -0.51
C GLN A 177 -23.87 9.04 -1.73
N ILE A 178 -23.14 10.15 -1.93
CA ILE A 178 -22.11 10.27 -2.96
C ILE A 178 -20.76 10.39 -2.25
N MET A 179 -20.08 9.26 -2.09
CA MET A 179 -18.78 9.22 -1.42
C MET A 179 -17.64 9.29 -2.45
N PRO A 180 -16.71 10.26 -2.34
CA PRO A 180 -15.51 10.23 -3.15
C PRO A 180 -14.65 9.02 -2.75
N LYS A 181 -13.85 8.52 -3.69
CA LYS A 181 -12.92 7.42 -3.39
C LYS A 181 -11.97 7.81 -2.25
N GLY A 182 -11.98 7.03 -1.18
CA GLY A 182 -11.10 7.18 -0.03
C GLY A 182 -11.49 6.26 1.13
N LEU A 183 -10.80 6.41 2.25
CA LEU A 183 -11.12 5.76 3.51
C LEU A 183 -12.38 6.40 4.11
N PRO A 184 -13.37 5.60 4.55
CA PRO A 184 -14.69 6.08 4.95
C PRO A 184 -14.73 6.63 6.39
N PHE A 185 -13.71 7.36 6.79
CA PHE A 185 -13.61 7.99 8.11
C PHE A 185 -12.81 9.27 8.03
N GLU A 186 -12.91 10.11 9.06
CA GLU A 186 -12.16 11.35 9.17
C GLU A 186 -10.73 11.08 9.64
N LEU A 187 -9.76 11.85 9.12
CA LEU A 187 -8.37 11.73 9.56
C LEU A 187 -8.21 12.03 11.05
N LYS A 188 -8.92 13.05 11.56
CA LYS A 188 -8.87 13.43 12.98
C LYS A 188 -9.31 12.27 13.88
N SER A 189 -10.50 11.70 13.61
CA SER A 189 -11.02 10.55 14.35
C SER A 189 -10.11 9.32 14.26
N TYR A 190 -9.46 9.10 13.12
CA TYR A 190 -8.49 8.01 12.98
C TYR A 190 -7.24 8.22 13.83
N LEU A 191 -6.68 9.43 13.84
CA LEU A 191 -5.49 9.72 14.65
C LEU A 191 -5.81 9.64 16.15
N GLU A 192 -6.98 10.13 16.56
CA GLU A 192 -7.49 9.97 17.93
C GLU A 192 -7.64 8.49 18.30
N LEU A 193 -8.19 7.66 17.41
CA LEU A 193 -8.26 6.21 17.62
C LEU A 193 -6.86 5.60 17.79
N VAL A 194 -5.91 5.93 16.92
CA VAL A 194 -4.52 5.43 17.00
C VAL A 194 -3.89 5.81 18.34
N GLU A 195 -4.12 7.03 18.80
CA GLU A 195 -3.59 7.51 20.06
C GLU A 195 -4.22 6.79 21.26
N LEU A 196 -5.54 6.77 21.36
CA LEU A 196 -6.27 6.10 22.45
C LEU A 196 -5.89 4.62 22.52
N THR A 197 -5.87 3.94 21.37
CA THR A 197 -5.48 2.52 21.31
C THR A 197 -3.98 2.33 21.56
N GLY A 198 -3.12 3.30 21.25
CA GLY A 198 -1.70 3.28 21.55
C GLY A 198 -1.39 3.42 23.03
N ARG A 199 -2.20 4.18 23.78
CA ARG A 199 -2.11 4.36 25.24
C ARG A 199 -2.53 3.11 26.02
N CYS A 200 -3.40 2.26 25.46
CA CYS A 200 -3.82 1.02 26.12
C CYS A 200 -2.62 0.11 26.42
N ILE A 201 -2.43 -0.24 27.69
CA ILE A 201 -1.43 -1.24 28.11
C ILE A 201 -1.99 -2.62 27.79
N ARG A 202 -1.15 -3.47 27.19
CA ARG A 202 -1.51 -4.83 26.82
C ARG A 202 -0.46 -5.78 27.38
N GLU A 203 -0.88 -6.80 28.11
CA GLU A 203 0.02 -7.79 28.70
C GLU A 203 0.88 -8.51 27.63
N ASP A 204 0.33 -8.72 26.43
CA ASP A 204 1.02 -9.39 25.33
C ASP A 204 1.97 -8.49 24.53
N LYS A 205 2.06 -7.19 24.86
CA LYS A 205 2.89 -6.21 24.12
C LYS A 205 3.91 -5.52 25.02
N ARG A 206 5.07 -5.23 24.42
CA ARG A 206 6.19 -4.63 25.16
C ARG A 206 6.04 -3.12 25.33
N GLY A 207 5.54 -2.41 24.32
CA GLY A 207 5.44 -0.95 24.33
C GLY A 207 4.01 -0.42 24.27
N TYR A 208 3.86 0.85 24.66
CA TYR A 208 2.63 1.63 24.70
C TYR A 208 3.00 3.13 24.69
N ILE A 209 2.06 3.99 24.32
CA ILE A 209 2.22 5.45 24.40
C ILE A 209 2.00 5.89 25.85
N LYS A 210 2.94 6.64 26.43
CA LYS A 210 2.80 7.14 27.81
C LYS A 210 1.59 8.06 27.94
N SER A 211 0.84 7.97 29.04
CA SER A 211 -0.33 8.82 29.29
C SER A 211 -0.01 10.31 29.38
N THR A 212 1.23 10.66 29.72
CA THR A 212 1.75 12.02 29.78
C THR A 212 2.12 12.61 28.42
N HIS A 213 2.07 11.80 27.35
CA HIS A 213 2.36 12.29 26.01
C HIS A 213 1.24 13.22 25.54
N ILE A 214 1.63 14.33 24.91
CA ILE A 214 0.73 15.29 24.28
C ILE A 214 0.91 15.14 22.75
N PRO A 215 -0.16 14.85 22.00
CA PRO A 215 -0.09 14.69 20.54
C PRO A 215 0.37 15.96 19.83
N TYR A 216 0.94 15.80 18.64
CA TYR A 216 1.33 16.96 17.82
C TYR A 216 0.15 17.70 17.17
N LEU A 217 -1.04 17.11 17.12
CA LEU A 217 -2.24 17.71 16.54
C LEU A 217 -3.36 17.72 17.60
N GLU A 218 -3.70 18.91 18.11
CA GLU A 218 -4.92 19.17 18.90
C GLU A 218 -6.04 19.75 18.02
#